data_AF-A0A948C8E3-F1
#
_entry.id   AF-A0A948C8E3-F1
#
_cell.length_a   1.000
_cell.length_b   1.000
_cell.length_c   1.000
_cell.angle_alpha   90.00
_cell.angle_beta   90.00
_cell.angle_gamma   90.00
#
_symmetry.space_group_name_H-M   'P 1'
#
loop_
_entity.id
_entity.type
_entity.pdbx_description
1 polymer ?
#
loop_
_entity_poly.entity_id
_entity_poly.type
_entity_poly.pdbx_seq_one_letter_code
_entity_poly.pdbx_strand_id
1 'polypeptide(L)'
;MDIKKWKVRTRDGNTYGPADTETIKRWIEENRVSIEDDVSPADIEEWKKPAEINEFATAPANQVKTDFLLPPAQERTLTTQVVSDGWEVLKADMFPIIGIFLLYVVVVIAASIVPFIGRFSQILITGPLVVGLNWYCLGKIRKQEIGVSALFDGFKIFFPALGAYLLITIFTGLGMILLIIPGIILAMAYSFAYLFMIDKNMGPWEAMKASFDMTKGFRWRILAISMLCSLINILGLLCLGVGILVTIPLNMLAIAALYQRLSTGNIHESQKQTDVKEILLGVILPLIFILGILAGIMVPALGKARNVARRVSLDSPTQIDAAISVSLDNPTEIMEVDVKRAMSNEGQAWVGTIRTAERVYFAEHNTYTANWADISGMIDLTGNKYFTTAPTLTATATTFTATVKGSGDADGISVKIDQDGTIIVDGL
;
A
#
# COMPACT_ATOMS: atom_id res chain seq x y z
N MET A 1 -21.96 -28.13 -66.39
CA MET A 1 -22.09 -27.78 -64.96
C MET A 1 -22.18 -26.27 -64.89
N ASP A 2 -23.36 -25.73 -64.60
CA ASP A 2 -23.51 -24.29 -64.37
C ASP A 2 -22.78 -23.92 -63.07
N ILE A 3 -21.76 -23.08 -63.20
CA ILE A 3 -20.99 -22.59 -62.06
C ILE A 3 -21.87 -21.54 -61.37
N LYS A 4 -22.46 -21.92 -60.23
CA LYS A 4 -23.20 -20.98 -59.37
C LYS A 4 -22.27 -19.85 -58.93
N LYS A 5 -22.67 -18.62 -59.22
CA LYS A 5 -21.96 -17.41 -58.87
C LYS A 5 -22.61 -16.75 -57.67
N TRP A 6 -21.81 -16.12 -56.82
CA TRP A 6 -22.20 -15.57 -55.54
C TRP A 6 -21.65 -14.16 -55.35
N LYS A 7 -22.39 -13.32 -54.63
CA LYS A 7 -22.01 -11.97 -54.22
C LYS A 7 -21.89 -11.93 -52.69
N VAL A 8 -20.88 -11.22 -52.19
CA VAL A 8 -20.60 -11.04 -50.76
C VAL A 8 -20.74 -9.57 -50.43
N ARG A 9 -21.48 -9.23 -49.38
CA ARG A 9 -21.59 -7.88 -48.85
C ARG A 9 -20.91 -7.82 -47.50
N THR A 10 -19.83 -7.05 -47.46
CA THR A 10 -19.07 -6.82 -46.24
C THR A 10 -19.79 -5.82 -45.35
N ARG A 11 -19.52 -5.87 -44.04
CA ARG A 11 -20.01 -4.92 -43.03
C ARG A 11 -19.77 -3.45 -43.37
N ASP A 12 -18.74 -3.15 -44.15
CA ASP A 12 -18.38 -1.80 -44.60
C ASP A 12 -19.26 -1.28 -45.77
N GLY A 13 -20.26 -2.07 -46.18
CA GLY A 13 -21.20 -1.71 -47.25
C GLY A 13 -20.67 -1.99 -48.66
N ASN A 14 -19.45 -2.53 -48.79
CA ASN A 14 -18.86 -2.89 -50.07
C ASN A 14 -19.32 -4.28 -50.50
N THR A 15 -19.84 -4.35 -51.74
CA THR A 15 -20.29 -5.59 -52.37
C THR A 15 -19.21 -6.11 -53.31
N TYR A 16 -18.78 -7.35 -53.09
CA TYR A 16 -17.78 -8.06 -53.89
C TYR A 16 -18.44 -9.22 -54.64
N GLY A 17 -18.07 -9.42 -55.91
CA GLY A 17 -18.59 -10.51 -56.74
C GLY A 17 -19.07 -10.02 -58.12
N PRO A 18 -19.47 -10.94 -59.02
CA PRO A 18 -19.77 -12.35 -58.75
C PRO A 18 -18.53 -13.29 -58.76
N ALA A 19 -18.35 -14.08 -57.70
CA ALA A 19 -17.29 -15.09 -57.55
C ALA A 19 -17.89 -16.52 -57.46
N ASP A 20 -17.10 -17.56 -57.74
CA ASP A 20 -17.52 -18.96 -57.61
C ASP A 20 -17.46 -19.46 -56.15
N THR A 21 -18.12 -20.59 -55.89
CA THR A 21 -18.24 -21.16 -54.54
C THR A 21 -16.87 -21.50 -53.92
N GLU A 22 -15.88 -21.91 -54.72
CA GLU A 22 -14.53 -22.22 -54.23
C GLU A 22 -13.72 -20.97 -53.88
N THR A 23 -13.82 -19.89 -54.67
CA THR A 23 -13.13 -18.63 -54.37
C THR A 23 -13.68 -17.98 -53.11
N ILE A 24 -15.00 -18.08 -52.86
CA ILE A 24 -15.59 -17.57 -51.61
C ILE A 24 -15.12 -18.39 -50.40
N LYS A 25 -15.05 -19.73 -50.50
CA LYS A 25 -14.46 -20.55 -49.42
C LYS A 25 -13.02 -20.13 -49.12
N ARG A 26 -12.22 -19.87 -50.15
CA ARG A 26 -10.85 -19.37 -49.98
C ARG A 26 -10.82 -17.98 -49.33
N TRP A 27 -11.72 -17.06 -49.67
CA TRP A 27 -11.78 -15.74 -49.03
C TRP A 27 -12.19 -15.80 -47.55
N ILE A 28 -13.02 -16.78 -47.17
CA ILE A 28 -13.36 -17.06 -45.77
C ILE A 28 -12.12 -17.62 -45.05
N GLU A 29 -11.40 -18.56 -45.66
CA GLU A 29 -10.14 -19.12 -45.09
C GLU A 29 -9.03 -18.06 -44.97
N GLU A 30 -8.91 -17.16 -45.94
CA GLU A 30 -7.97 -16.03 -45.94
C GLU A 30 -8.40 -14.88 -45.00
N ASN A 31 -9.52 -15.03 -44.28
CA ASN A 31 -10.08 -14.05 -43.35
C ASN A 31 -10.40 -12.68 -44.01
N ARG A 32 -10.63 -12.68 -45.34
CA ARG A 32 -11.00 -11.52 -46.14
C ARG A 32 -12.52 -11.29 -46.16
N VAL A 33 -13.28 -12.32 -45.82
CA VAL A 33 -14.74 -12.30 -45.64
C VAL A 33 -15.03 -12.91 -44.27
N SER A 34 -15.67 -12.15 -43.40
CA SER A 34 -16.02 -12.56 -42.05
C SER A 34 -17.22 -13.51 -42.05
N ILE A 35 -17.34 -14.33 -41.00
CA ILE A 35 -18.49 -15.22 -40.74
C ILE A 35 -19.79 -14.42 -40.56
N GLU A 36 -19.68 -13.12 -40.27
CA GLU A 36 -20.81 -12.19 -40.14
C GLU A 36 -21.20 -11.46 -41.43
N ASP A 37 -20.42 -11.58 -42.53
CA ASP A 37 -20.74 -10.90 -43.80
C ASP A 37 -21.88 -11.61 -44.54
N ASP A 38 -22.71 -10.87 -45.27
CA ASP A 38 -23.87 -11.44 -45.97
C ASP A 38 -23.50 -11.98 -47.35
N VAL A 39 -24.00 -13.16 -47.71
CA VAL A 39 -23.73 -13.79 -49.02
C VAL A 39 -25.05 -14.07 -49.74
N SER A 40 -25.11 -13.76 -51.04
CA SER A 40 -26.31 -13.90 -51.88
C SER A 40 -25.96 -14.56 -53.22
N PRO A 41 -26.80 -15.45 -53.77
CA PRO A 41 -26.65 -15.94 -55.14
C PRO A 41 -26.63 -14.76 -56.13
N ALA A 42 -25.86 -14.85 -57.21
CA ALA A 42 -25.73 -13.74 -58.17
C ALA A 42 -27.06 -13.37 -58.86
N ASP A 43 -27.98 -14.33 -58.93
CA ASP A 43 -29.25 -14.26 -59.67
C ASP A 43 -30.46 -13.87 -58.80
N ILE A 44 -30.32 -13.85 -57.46
CA ILE A 44 -31.40 -13.52 -56.51
C ILE A 44 -30.82 -12.63 -55.40
N GLU A 45 -31.44 -11.49 -55.08
CA GLU A 45 -31.04 -10.61 -53.96
C GLU A 45 -31.60 -11.10 -52.61
N GLU A 46 -31.26 -12.32 -52.21
CA GLU A 46 -31.62 -12.87 -50.91
C GLU A 46 -30.35 -13.08 -50.08
N TRP A 47 -30.07 -12.12 -49.21
CA TRP A 47 -28.89 -12.06 -48.36
C TRP A 47 -29.04 -13.02 -47.17
N LYS A 48 -28.15 -14.01 -47.08
CA LYS A 48 -28.11 -14.99 -45.98
C LYS A 48 -26.69 -15.12 -45.44
N LYS A 49 -26.56 -15.53 -44.19
CA LYS A 49 -25.24 -15.73 -43.58
C LYS A 49 -24.54 -16.94 -44.20
N PRO A 50 -23.21 -16.91 -44.41
CA PRO A 50 -22.46 -18.04 -44.99
C PRO A 50 -22.68 -19.36 -44.22
N ALA A 51 -22.89 -19.28 -42.91
CA ALA A 51 -23.16 -20.44 -42.04
C ALA A 51 -24.53 -21.10 -42.26
N GLU A 52 -25.49 -20.40 -42.87
CA GLU A 52 -26.85 -20.90 -43.13
C GLU A 52 -26.98 -21.57 -44.50
N ILE A 53 -25.96 -21.45 -45.36
CA ILE A 53 -25.96 -21.99 -46.71
C ILE A 53 -25.18 -23.31 -46.72
N ASN A 54 -25.89 -24.42 -46.94
CA ASN A 54 -25.32 -25.78 -46.95
C ASN A 54 -24.14 -25.96 -47.94
N GLU A 55 -24.03 -25.14 -48.98
CA GLU A 55 -22.92 -25.18 -49.95
C GLU A 55 -21.59 -24.64 -49.38
N PHE A 56 -21.65 -23.74 -48.40
CA PHE A 56 -20.52 -23.20 -47.63
C PHE A 56 -20.33 -23.91 -46.29
N ALA A 57 -21.34 -24.65 -45.81
CA ALA A 57 -21.26 -25.46 -44.62
C ALA A 57 -20.41 -26.73 -44.86
N THR A 58 -19.10 -26.65 -44.59
CA THR A 58 -18.35 -27.84 -44.17
C THR A 58 -18.94 -28.32 -42.84
N ALA A 59 -19.65 -29.46 -42.86
CA ALA A 59 -20.34 -30.02 -41.71
C ALA A 59 -19.39 -30.48 -40.57
N PRO A 60 -19.84 -30.59 -39.30
CA PRO A 60 -20.97 -29.93 -38.64
C PRO A 60 -20.50 -28.94 -37.55
N ALA A 61 -21.32 -27.92 -37.30
CA ALA A 61 -21.38 -27.26 -36.01
C ALA A 61 -21.74 -28.29 -34.92
N ASN A 62 -21.08 -28.20 -33.76
CA ASN A 62 -21.35 -28.94 -32.52
C ASN A 62 -21.15 -30.47 -32.55
N GLN A 63 -19.90 -30.91 -32.34
CA GLN A 63 -19.64 -31.92 -31.31
C GLN A 63 -18.81 -31.30 -30.21
N VAL A 64 -19.51 -30.89 -29.14
CA VAL A 64 -18.92 -30.82 -27.80
C VAL A 64 -18.53 -32.25 -27.46
N LYS A 65 -17.29 -32.63 -27.78
CA LYS A 65 -16.68 -33.82 -27.20
C LYS A 65 -16.42 -33.46 -25.74
N THR A 66 -17.30 -33.90 -24.86
CA THR A 66 -17.10 -33.97 -23.41
C THR A 66 -16.02 -35.02 -23.09
N ASP A 67 -14.82 -34.85 -23.64
CA ASP A 67 -13.63 -35.59 -23.22
C ASP A 67 -12.84 -34.68 -22.29
N PHE A 68 -13.07 -34.86 -21.00
CA PHE A 68 -12.53 -34.08 -19.89
C PHE A 68 -12.94 -32.60 -19.92
N LEU A 69 -13.87 -32.24 -19.03
CA LEU A 69 -14.02 -30.86 -18.58
C LEU A 69 -12.71 -30.44 -17.87
N LEU A 70 -11.67 -30.11 -18.64
CA LEU A 70 -10.80 -29.03 -18.20
C LEU A 70 -11.73 -27.83 -18.05
N PRO A 71 -11.83 -27.21 -16.86
CA PRO A 71 -12.65 -26.01 -16.70
C PRO A 71 -12.28 -25.04 -17.83
N PRO A 72 -13.27 -24.31 -18.41
CA PRO A 72 -12.99 -23.36 -19.48
C PRO A 72 -11.78 -22.55 -19.05
N ALA A 73 -10.71 -22.55 -19.86
CA ALA A 73 -9.47 -21.86 -19.53
C ALA A 73 -9.87 -20.46 -19.07
N GLN A 74 -9.76 -20.25 -17.76
CA GLN A 74 -10.34 -19.13 -17.05
C GLN A 74 -9.93 -17.89 -17.83
N GLU A 75 -10.88 -17.16 -18.45
CA GLU A 75 -10.56 -15.92 -19.18
C GLU A 75 -9.81 -15.03 -18.19
N ARG A 76 -8.47 -15.03 -18.28
CA ARG A 76 -7.64 -14.34 -17.30
C ARG A 76 -7.98 -12.87 -17.48
N THR A 77 -8.42 -12.21 -16.42
CA THR A 77 -8.68 -10.77 -16.44
C THR A 77 -7.41 -10.04 -16.89
N LEU A 78 -7.53 -8.88 -17.53
CA LEU A 78 -6.36 -8.12 -18.00
C LEU A 78 -5.34 -7.91 -16.87
N THR A 79 -5.83 -7.67 -15.66
CA THR A 79 -5.04 -7.54 -14.43
C THR A 79 -4.16 -8.76 -14.17
N THR A 80 -4.74 -9.96 -14.31
CA THR A 80 -4.03 -11.22 -14.09
C THR A 80 -3.07 -11.52 -15.25
N GLN A 81 -3.44 -11.19 -16.49
CA GLN A 81 -2.57 -11.37 -17.66
C GLN A 81 -1.29 -10.54 -17.55
N VAL A 82 -1.42 -9.25 -17.24
CA VAL A 82 -0.26 -8.33 -17.14
C VAL A 82 0.72 -8.77 -16.05
N VAL A 83 0.21 -9.18 -14.88
CA VAL A 83 1.06 -9.71 -13.80
C VAL A 83 1.66 -11.05 -14.20
N SER A 84 0.91 -11.91 -14.89
CA SER A 84 1.41 -13.19 -15.40
C SER A 84 2.52 -13.01 -16.44
N ASP A 85 2.36 -12.07 -17.38
CA ASP A 85 3.37 -11.74 -18.39
C ASP A 85 4.67 -11.29 -17.71
N GLY A 86 4.55 -10.38 -16.72
CA GLY A 86 5.68 -9.93 -15.93
C GLY A 86 6.32 -11.07 -15.13
N TRP A 87 5.52 -11.97 -14.56
CA TRP A 87 6.01 -13.13 -13.81
C TRP A 87 6.71 -14.16 -14.69
N GLU A 88 6.24 -14.38 -15.91
CA GLU A 88 6.87 -15.27 -16.87
C GLU A 88 8.25 -14.75 -17.29
N VAL A 89 8.35 -13.46 -17.59
CA VAL A 89 9.63 -12.81 -17.92
C VAL A 89 10.57 -12.82 -16.71
N LEU A 90 10.06 -12.54 -15.51
CA LEU A 90 10.85 -12.59 -14.28
C LEU A 90 11.40 -13.99 -14.00
N LYS A 91 10.60 -15.05 -14.18
CA LYS A 91 11.07 -16.43 -14.00
C LYS A 91 12.09 -16.85 -15.05
N ALA A 92 11.90 -16.41 -16.30
CA ALA A 92 12.81 -16.73 -17.39
C ALA A 92 14.20 -16.11 -17.17
N ASP A 93 14.25 -14.83 -16.77
CA ASP A 93 15.48 -14.06 -16.60
C ASP A 93 15.64 -13.52 -15.17
N MET A 94 15.43 -14.37 -14.16
CA MET A 94 15.37 -13.95 -12.76
C MET A 94 16.66 -13.27 -12.29
N PHE A 95 17.82 -13.89 -12.52
CA PHE A 95 19.09 -13.35 -12.02
C PHE A 95 19.48 -12.02 -12.66
N PRO A 96 19.40 -11.83 -13.99
CA PRO A 96 19.66 -10.52 -14.60
C PRO A 96 18.69 -9.43 -14.12
N ILE A 97 17.39 -9.74 -14.00
CA ILE A 97 16.37 -8.76 -13.60
C ILE A 97 16.54 -8.35 -12.13
N ILE A 98 16.78 -9.30 -11.24
CA ILE A 98 17.05 -8.99 -9.83
C ILE A 98 18.40 -8.30 -9.69
N GLY A 99 19.41 -8.72 -10.46
CA GLY A 99 20.74 -8.12 -10.47
C GLY A 99 20.74 -6.65 -10.87
N ILE A 100 20.00 -6.27 -11.92
CA ILE A 100 19.90 -4.86 -12.32
C ILE A 100 19.10 -4.03 -11.32
N PHE A 101 18.08 -4.62 -10.68
CA PHE A 101 17.34 -3.94 -9.61
C PHE A 101 18.22 -3.73 -8.37
N LEU A 102 19.01 -4.72 -7.97
CA LEU A 102 19.98 -4.59 -6.89
C LEU A 102 21.04 -3.54 -7.22
N LEU A 103 21.54 -3.51 -8.46
CA LEU A 103 22.46 -2.47 -8.92
C LEU A 103 21.83 -1.07 -8.79
N TYR A 104 20.58 -0.90 -9.21
CA TYR A 104 19.82 0.33 -9.01
C TYR A 104 19.76 0.73 -7.53
N VAL A 105 19.39 -0.19 -6.63
CA VAL A 105 19.29 0.07 -5.19
C VAL A 105 20.66 0.47 -4.61
N VAL A 106 21.72 -0.26 -4.95
CA VAL A 106 23.09 0.03 -4.47
C VAL A 106 23.54 1.41 -4.94
N VAL A 107 23.30 1.78 -6.20
CA VAL A 107 23.68 3.10 -6.73
C VAL A 107 22.91 4.22 -6.02
N VAL A 108 21.61 4.03 -5.77
CA VAL A 108 20.78 5.02 -5.05
C VAL A 108 21.24 5.16 -3.59
N ILE A 109 21.50 4.06 -2.88
CA ILE A 109 22.00 4.09 -1.50
C ILE A 109 23.37 4.75 -1.43
N ALA A 110 24.30 4.39 -2.32
CA ALA A 110 25.62 4.97 -2.37
C ALA A 110 25.58 6.50 -2.58
N ALA A 111 24.67 6.98 -3.44
CA ALA A 111 24.45 8.41 -3.65
C ALA A 111 23.95 9.12 -2.38
N SER A 112 23.18 8.45 -1.52
CA SER A 112 22.67 9.02 -0.26
C SER A 112 23.71 9.13 0.86
N ILE A 113 24.84 8.40 0.79
CA ILE A 113 25.88 8.41 1.84
C ILE A 113 26.70 9.72 1.82
N VAL A 114 26.79 10.40 0.68
CA VAL A 114 27.62 11.61 0.52
C VAL A 114 26.96 12.82 1.25
N PRO A 115 27.57 13.41 2.28
CA PRO A 115 26.95 14.54 3.00
C PRO A 115 26.81 15.80 2.12
N PHE A 116 25.73 16.56 2.31
CA PHE A 116 25.36 17.82 1.61
C PHE A 116 25.18 17.75 0.08
N ILE A 117 26.11 17.13 -0.66
CA ILE A 117 26.00 16.87 -2.10
C ILE A 117 25.04 15.69 -2.34
N GLY A 118 25.08 14.65 -1.51
CA GLY A 118 24.29 13.41 -1.64
C GLY A 118 22.79 13.63 -1.76
N ARG A 119 22.28 14.63 -1.03
CA ARG A 119 20.84 14.89 -0.93
C ARG A 119 20.27 15.50 -2.23
N PHE A 120 21.07 16.31 -2.92
CA PHE A 120 20.74 16.82 -4.25
C PHE A 120 21.16 15.84 -5.37
N SER A 121 22.28 15.15 -5.21
CA SER A 121 22.74 14.15 -6.16
C SER A 121 21.79 12.96 -6.24
N GLN A 122 21.12 12.59 -5.15
CA GLN A 122 20.08 11.57 -5.17
C GLN A 122 18.96 11.92 -6.16
N ILE A 123 18.45 13.15 -6.13
CA ILE A 123 17.40 13.61 -7.06
C ILE A 123 17.93 13.62 -8.50
N LEU A 124 19.17 14.08 -8.70
CA LEU A 124 19.83 14.16 -10.01
C LEU A 124 20.02 12.77 -10.65
N ILE A 125 20.36 11.76 -9.86
CA ILE A 125 20.70 10.42 -10.32
C ILE A 125 19.43 9.54 -10.47
N THR A 126 18.45 9.72 -9.58
CA THR A 126 17.26 8.84 -9.52
C THR A 126 16.41 8.92 -10.78
N GLY A 127 16.16 10.13 -11.32
CA GLY A 127 15.32 10.30 -12.52
C GLY A 127 15.82 9.50 -13.72
N PRO A 128 17.06 9.73 -14.20
CA PRO A 128 17.68 8.95 -15.26
C PRO A 128 17.71 7.44 -14.99
N LEU A 129 18.03 7.02 -13.76
CA LEU A 129 18.05 5.60 -13.41
C LEU A 129 16.67 4.94 -13.48
N VAL A 130 15.62 5.62 -13.01
CA VAL A 130 14.24 5.11 -13.10
C VAL A 130 13.85 4.91 -14.56
N VAL A 131 14.24 5.83 -15.44
CA VAL A 131 13.97 5.73 -16.88
C VAL A 131 14.72 4.55 -17.50
N GLY A 132 16.00 4.39 -17.19
CA GLY A 132 16.81 3.25 -17.65
C GLY A 132 16.29 1.90 -17.16
N LEU A 133 15.83 1.83 -15.90
CA LEU A 133 15.23 0.61 -15.34
C LEU A 133 13.90 0.27 -16.01
N ASN A 134 13.04 1.25 -16.26
CA ASN A 134 11.80 1.07 -17.04
C ASN A 134 12.09 0.63 -18.48
N TRP A 135 13.12 1.18 -19.12
CA TRP A 135 13.57 0.76 -20.44
C TRP A 135 14.04 -0.69 -20.49
N TYR A 136 14.85 -1.09 -19.50
CA TYR A 136 15.29 -2.48 -19.36
C TYR A 136 14.10 -3.43 -19.24
N CYS A 137 13.14 -3.13 -18.36
CA CYS A 137 11.92 -3.93 -18.20
C CYS A 137 11.12 -4.01 -19.51
N LEU A 138 10.95 -2.88 -20.22
CA LEU A 138 10.23 -2.85 -21.49
C LEU A 138 10.89 -3.69 -22.57
N GLY A 139 12.22 -3.61 -22.69
CA GLY A 139 12.95 -4.46 -23.64
C GLY A 139 12.85 -5.94 -23.33
N LYS A 140 12.85 -6.31 -22.04
CA LYS A 140 12.61 -7.71 -21.62
C LYS A 140 11.21 -8.21 -21.97
N ILE A 141 10.17 -7.42 -21.74
CA ILE A 141 8.80 -7.76 -22.21
C ILE A 141 8.77 -7.88 -23.74
N ARG A 142 9.49 -7.01 -24.46
CA ARG A 142 9.62 -7.07 -25.93
C ARG A 142 10.55 -8.17 -26.44
N LYS A 143 11.12 -9.00 -25.56
CA LYS A 143 12.09 -10.07 -25.89
C LYS A 143 13.33 -9.56 -26.66
N GLN A 144 13.76 -8.34 -26.35
CA GLN A 144 14.98 -7.75 -26.91
C GLN A 144 16.21 -8.19 -26.11
N GLU A 145 17.35 -8.32 -26.78
CA GLU A 145 18.65 -8.53 -26.14
C GLU A 145 19.10 -7.23 -25.45
N ILE A 146 18.62 -7.01 -24.23
CA ILE A 146 19.00 -5.87 -23.41
C ILE A 146 19.95 -6.31 -22.30
N GLY A 147 21.10 -5.64 -22.21
CA GLY A 147 22.09 -5.82 -21.16
C GLY A 147 21.99 -4.78 -20.03
N VAL A 148 22.92 -4.87 -19.07
CA VAL A 148 22.98 -4.01 -17.87
C VAL A 148 23.19 -2.53 -18.22
N SER A 149 23.79 -2.24 -19.39
CA SER A 149 23.99 -0.86 -19.88
C SER A 149 22.69 -0.07 -20.01
N ALA A 150 21.54 -0.75 -20.21
CA ALA A 150 20.24 -0.09 -20.32
C ALA A 150 19.83 0.65 -19.05
N LEU A 151 20.32 0.25 -17.87
CA LEU A 151 20.11 1.01 -16.65
C LEU A 151 20.69 2.44 -16.77
N PHE A 152 21.79 2.58 -17.50
CA PHE A 152 22.47 3.86 -17.72
C PHE A 152 22.00 4.58 -18.98
N ASP A 153 21.18 3.96 -19.84
CA ASP A 153 20.66 4.61 -21.05
C ASP A 153 19.77 5.82 -20.73
N GLY A 154 19.12 5.84 -19.57
CA GLY A 154 18.38 7.02 -19.11
C GLY A 154 19.25 8.27 -18.89
N PHE A 155 20.56 8.12 -18.69
CA PHE A 155 21.50 9.26 -18.64
C PHE A 155 21.74 9.88 -20.01
N LYS A 156 21.48 9.18 -21.12
CA LYS A 156 21.56 9.77 -22.48
C LYS A 156 20.54 10.90 -22.66
N ILE A 157 19.40 10.79 -21.97
CA ILE A 157 18.34 11.79 -21.92
C ILE A 157 18.25 12.43 -20.53
N PHE A 158 19.41 12.76 -19.93
CA PHE A 158 19.51 13.25 -18.56
C PHE A 158 18.58 14.42 -18.22
N PHE A 159 18.62 15.52 -18.99
CA PHE A 159 17.81 16.71 -18.70
C PHE A 159 16.30 16.45 -18.86
N PRO A 160 15.83 15.80 -19.94
CA PRO A 160 14.44 15.36 -20.02
C PRO A 160 14.05 14.44 -18.85
N ALA A 161 14.87 13.44 -18.52
CA ALA A 161 14.58 12.48 -17.46
C ALA A 161 14.48 13.13 -16.08
N LEU A 162 15.41 14.05 -15.77
CA LEU A 162 15.38 14.84 -14.55
C LEU A 162 14.14 15.74 -14.50
N GLY A 163 13.83 16.43 -15.60
CA GLY A 163 12.63 17.26 -15.71
C GLY A 163 11.35 16.46 -15.46
N ALA A 164 11.20 15.31 -16.11
CA ALA A 164 10.05 14.43 -15.91
C ALA A 164 9.95 13.94 -14.47
N TYR A 165 11.06 13.49 -13.88
CA TYR A 165 11.09 13.03 -12.50
C TYR A 165 10.68 14.12 -11.50
N LEU A 166 11.21 15.34 -11.65
CA LEU A 166 10.85 16.48 -10.81
C LEU A 166 9.37 16.86 -10.96
N LEU A 167 8.89 16.99 -12.20
CA LEU A 167 7.49 17.35 -12.46
C LEU A 167 6.54 16.30 -11.87
N ILE A 168 6.77 15.02 -12.16
CA ILE A 168 5.94 13.91 -11.65
C ILE A 168 5.97 13.91 -10.12
N THR A 169 7.15 14.04 -9.50
CA THR A 169 7.28 14.03 -8.04
C THR A 169 6.56 15.22 -7.40
N ILE A 170 6.66 16.42 -7.98
CA ILE A 170 5.97 17.61 -7.48
C ILE A 170 4.46 17.48 -7.65
N PHE A 171 3.96 17.12 -8.84
CA PHE A 171 2.52 17.00 -9.07
C PHE A 171 1.89 15.89 -8.25
N THR A 172 2.52 14.70 -8.20
CA THR A 172 2.04 13.60 -7.38
C THR A 172 2.16 13.94 -5.90
N GLY A 173 3.25 14.56 -5.45
CA GLY A 173 3.44 14.98 -4.06
C GLY A 173 2.41 16.03 -3.60
N LEU A 174 2.19 17.07 -4.40
CA LEU A 174 1.15 18.08 -4.16
C LEU A 174 -0.24 17.44 -4.15
N GLY A 175 -0.50 16.53 -5.10
CA GLY A 175 -1.72 15.73 -5.13
C GLY A 175 -1.92 15.01 -3.82
N MET A 176 -0.93 14.24 -3.37
CA MET A 176 -0.99 13.46 -2.12
C MET A 176 -1.18 14.32 -0.86
N ILE A 177 -0.54 15.49 -0.80
CA ILE A 177 -0.63 16.42 0.34
C ILE A 177 -2.01 17.10 0.39
N LEU A 178 -2.52 17.54 -0.76
CA LEU A 178 -3.77 18.30 -0.81
C LEU A 178 -4.98 17.38 -0.59
N LEU A 179 -5.02 16.24 -1.29
CA LEU A 179 -6.01 15.18 -1.11
C LEU A 179 -5.44 13.84 -1.60
N ILE A 180 -5.47 12.80 -0.77
CA ILE A 180 -4.90 11.48 -1.10
C ILE A 180 -5.43 10.93 -2.45
N ILE A 181 -6.72 11.13 -2.74
CA ILE A 181 -7.37 10.62 -3.96
C ILE A 181 -6.75 11.19 -5.26
N PRO A 182 -6.68 12.51 -5.49
CA PRO A 182 -6.03 13.05 -6.68
C PRO A 182 -4.55 12.71 -6.76
N GLY A 183 -3.84 12.58 -5.63
CA GLY A 183 -2.46 12.08 -5.61
C GLY A 183 -2.32 10.70 -6.24
N ILE A 184 -3.18 9.76 -5.87
CA ILE A 184 -3.22 8.41 -6.46
C ILE A 184 -3.57 8.48 -7.95
N ILE A 185 -4.54 9.31 -8.35
CA ILE A 185 -4.91 9.49 -9.77
C ILE A 185 -3.74 10.01 -10.60
N LEU A 186 -3.00 10.99 -10.09
CA LEU A 186 -1.80 11.55 -10.74
C LEU A 186 -0.68 10.50 -10.84
N ALA A 187 -0.41 9.75 -9.76
CA ALA A 187 0.58 8.67 -9.77
C ALA A 187 0.25 7.61 -10.84
N MET A 188 -1.01 7.21 -10.95
CA MET A 188 -1.46 6.28 -11.99
C MET A 188 -1.32 6.87 -13.38
N ALA A 189 -1.74 8.12 -13.57
CA ALA A 189 -1.71 8.78 -14.87
C ALA A 189 -0.29 9.01 -15.40
N TYR A 190 0.71 9.10 -14.53
CA TYR A 190 2.12 9.27 -14.91
C TYR A 190 2.95 7.98 -14.86
N SER A 191 2.33 6.83 -14.56
CA SER A 191 3.01 5.53 -14.50
C SER A 191 3.73 5.15 -15.80
N PHE A 192 3.23 5.59 -16.96
CA PHE A 192 3.83 5.32 -18.28
C PHE A 192 4.72 6.45 -18.80
N ALA A 193 4.82 7.58 -18.09
CA ALA A 193 5.52 8.77 -18.60
C ALA A 193 7.00 8.49 -18.90
N TYR A 194 7.68 7.75 -18.01
CA TYR A 194 9.08 7.36 -18.22
C TYR A 194 9.26 6.45 -19.44
N LEU A 195 8.30 5.56 -19.71
CA LEU A 195 8.32 4.66 -20.87
C LEU A 195 8.12 5.43 -22.17
N PHE A 196 7.17 6.37 -22.23
CA PHE A 196 6.96 7.22 -23.42
C PHE A 196 8.19 8.06 -23.77
N MET A 197 8.88 8.57 -22.76
CA MET A 197 10.04 9.43 -22.95
C MET A 197 11.22 8.68 -23.60
N ILE A 198 11.48 7.44 -23.20
CA ILE A 198 12.58 6.66 -23.79
C ILE A 198 12.16 5.91 -25.06
N ASP A 199 10.94 5.41 -25.12
CA ASP A 199 10.43 4.62 -26.26
C ASP A 199 10.07 5.50 -27.46
N LYS A 200 9.53 6.69 -27.21
CA LYS A 200 9.10 7.64 -28.27
C LYS A 200 9.93 8.92 -28.33
N ASN A 201 11.00 9.01 -27.54
CA ASN A 201 11.90 10.17 -27.46
C ASN A 201 11.15 11.51 -27.25
N MET A 202 10.08 11.47 -26.44
CA MET A 202 9.20 12.61 -26.18
C MET A 202 9.80 13.54 -25.11
N GLY A 203 9.47 14.83 -25.17
CA GLY A 203 9.83 15.76 -24.09
C GLY A 203 9.12 15.42 -22.77
N PRO A 204 9.58 15.95 -21.61
CA PRO A 204 9.02 15.61 -20.30
C PRO A 204 7.51 15.86 -20.18
N TRP A 205 7.08 17.05 -20.62
CA TRP A 205 5.68 17.45 -20.60
C TRP A 205 4.83 16.64 -21.58
N GLU A 206 5.36 16.38 -22.78
CA GLU A 206 4.68 15.60 -23.82
C GLU A 206 4.49 14.15 -23.39
N ALA A 207 5.51 13.53 -22.80
CA ALA A 207 5.45 12.17 -22.28
C ALA A 207 4.43 12.05 -21.14
N MET A 208 4.38 13.02 -20.22
CA MET A 208 3.37 13.07 -19.18
C MET A 208 1.95 13.24 -19.73
N LYS A 209 1.77 14.10 -20.74
CA LYS A 209 0.48 14.29 -21.41
C LYS A 209 0.04 13.03 -22.15
N ALA A 210 0.94 12.37 -22.88
CA ALA A 210 0.69 11.11 -23.56
C ALA A 210 0.31 9.99 -22.57
N SER A 211 1.01 9.90 -21.44
CA SER A 211 0.69 8.97 -20.35
C SER A 211 -0.71 9.24 -19.76
N PHE A 212 -1.04 10.52 -19.54
CA PHE A 212 -2.35 10.92 -19.04
C PHE A 212 -3.48 10.58 -20.03
N ASP A 213 -3.28 10.87 -21.31
CA ASP A 213 -4.25 10.60 -22.36
C ASP A 213 -4.47 9.09 -22.57
N MET A 214 -3.41 8.28 -22.52
CA MET A 214 -3.50 6.82 -22.55
C MET A 214 -4.30 6.26 -21.35
N THR A 215 -4.17 6.88 -20.18
CA THR A 215 -4.83 6.44 -18.95
C THR A 215 -6.33 6.75 -18.92
N LYS A 216 -6.81 7.79 -19.62
CA LYS A 216 -8.21 8.27 -19.56
C LYS A 216 -9.25 7.19 -19.82
N GLY A 217 -9.00 6.28 -20.75
CA GLY A 217 -9.92 5.20 -21.12
C GLY A 217 -9.93 4.00 -20.18
N PHE A 218 -8.91 3.85 -19.31
CA PHE A 218 -8.65 2.61 -18.56
C PHE A 218 -8.40 2.85 -17.06
N ARG A 219 -8.85 4.00 -16.51
CA ARG A 219 -8.55 4.43 -15.13
C ARG A 219 -8.83 3.37 -14.08
N TRP A 220 -9.98 2.71 -14.13
CA TRP A 220 -10.37 1.69 -13.16
C TRP A 220 -9.54 0.41 -13.27
N ARG A 221 -9.14 0.05 -14.49
CA ARG A 221 -8.28 -1.12 -14.74
C ARG A 221 -6.84 -0.86 -14.30
N ILE A 222 -6.32 0.34 -14.57
CA ILE A 222 -4.99 0.75 -14.09
C ILE A 222 -4.98 0.81 -12.56
N LEU A 223 -6.07 1.29 -11.94
CA LEU A 223 -6.24 1.25 -10.48
C LEU A 223 -6.25 -0.18 -9.94
N ALA A 224 -6.99 -1.09 -10.58
CA ALA A 224 -7.02 -2.50 -10.20
C ALA A 224 -5.64 -3.16 -10.28
N ILE A 225 -4.89 -2.91 -11.35
CA ILE A 225 -3.51 -3.40 -11.51
C ILE A 225 -2.59 -2.81 -10.44
N SER A 226 -2.68 -1.50 -10.21
CA SER A 226 -1.86 -0.79 -9.22
C SER A 226 -2.12 -1.28 -7.80
N MET A 227 -3.39 -1.52 -7.43
CA MET A 227 -3.76 -2.08 -6.13
C MET A 227 -3.27 -3.52 -5.98
N LEU A 228 -3.44 -4.37 -7.00
CA LEU A 228 -2.95 -5.74 -6.97
C LEU A 228 -1.43 -5.78 -6.80
N CYS A 229 -0.69 -4.98 -7.57
CA CYS A 229 0.77 -4.92 -7.45
C CYS A 229 1.21 -4.37 -6.08
N SER A 230 0.48 -3.40 -5.54
CA SER A 230 0.73 -2.87 -4.19
C SER A 230 0.52 -3.95 -3.12
N LEU A 231 -0.52 -4.78 -3.25
CA LEU A 231 -0.75 -5.90 -2.35
C LEU A 231 0.38 -6.93 -2.43
N ILE A 232 0.81 -7.29 -3.64
CA ILE A 232 1.95 -8.19 -3.86
C ILE A 232 3.21 -7.62 -3.19
N ASN A 233 3.46 -6.32 -3.30
CA ASN A 233 4.58 -5.65 -2.62
C ASN A 233 4.47 -5.69 -1.09
N ILE A 234 3.27 -5.50 -0.52
CA ILE A 234 3.04 -5.61 0.93
C ILE A 234 3.29 -7.04 1.41
N LEU A 235 2.82 -8.04 0.67
CA LEU A 235 3.12 -9.45 0.96
C LEU A 235 4.64 -9.71 0.88
N GLY A 236 5.32 -9.15 -0.13
CA GLY A 236 6.78 -9.21 -0.24
C GLY A 236 7.51 -8.58 0.95
N LEU A 237 6.99 -7.47 1.49
CA LEU A 237 7.51 -6.83 2.71
C LEU A 237 7.30 -7.70 3.94
N LEU A 238 6.13 -8.32 4.10
CA LEU A 238 5.82 -9.22 5.22
C LEU A 238 6.71 -10.49 5.21
N CYS A 239 7.20 -10.90 4.05
CA CYS A 239 8.24 -11.93 3.90
C CYS A 239 9.65 -11.39 4.24
N LEU A 240 9.81 -10.79 5.43
CA LEU A 240 11.08 -10.30 5.99
C LEU A 240 11.82 -9.27 5.11
N GLY A 241 11.11 -8.55 4.24
CA GLY A 241 11.69 -7.60 3.28
C GLY A 241 12.46 -8.23 2.11
N VAL A 242 12.83 -9.52 2.17
CA VAL A 242 13.51 -10.22 1.07
C VAL A 242 12.58 -10.37 -0.14
N GLY A 243 11.27 -10.55 0.10
CA GLY A 243 10.28 -10.64 -0.97
C GLY A 243 10.21 -9.37 -1.84
N ILE A 244 10.57 -8.20 -1.29
CA ILE A 244 10.59 -6.92 -2.02
C ILE A 244 11.53 -6.95 -3.23
N LEU A 245 12.64 -7.68 -3.11
CA LEU A 245 13.62 -7.84 -4.20
C LEU A 245 13.04 -8.54 -5.43
N VAL A 246 11.94 -9.28 -5.26
CA VAL A 246 11.22 -9.97 -6.34
C VAL A 246 9.97 -9.18 -6.75
N THR A 247 9.23 -8.64 -5.78
CA THR A 247 7.93 -8.01 -6.05
C THR A 247 8.05 -6.64 -6.72
N ILE A 248 9.10 -5.85 -6.41
CA ILE A 248 9.29 -4.55 -7.08
C ILE A 248 9.63 -4.75 -8.57
N PRO A 249 10.62 -5.59 -8.95
CA PRO A 249 10.87 -5.87 -10.37
C PRO A 249 9.64 -6.45 -11.09
N LEU A 250 8.86 -7.31 -10.42
CA LEU A 250 7.60 -7.81 -10.95
C LEU A 250 6.61 -6.67 -11.26
N ASN A 251 6.45 -5.72 -10.35
CA ASN A 251 5.61 -4.54 -10.56
C ASN A 251 6.09 -3.71 -11.77
N MET A 252 7.40 -3.51 -11.91
CA MET A 252 7.96 -2.78 -13.06
C MET A 252 7.71 -3.51 -14.39
N LEU A 253 7.86 -4.84 -14.42
CA LEU A 253 7.54 -5.66 -15.58
C LEU A 253 6.05 -5.65 -15.91
N ALA A 254 5.17 -5.66 -14.89
CA ALA A 254 3.73 -5.55 -15.07
C ALA A 254 3.36 -4.20 -15.71
N ILE A 255 3.92 -3.08 -15.23
CA ILE A 255 3.69 -1.76 -15.83
C ILE A 255 4.20 -1.71 -17.28
N ALA A 256 5.37 -2.30 -17.56
CA ALA A 256 5.92 -2.38 -18.91
C ALA A 256 5.07 -3.25 -19.85
N ALA A 257 4.54 -4.39 -19.39
CA ALA A 257 3.64 -5.26 -20.14
C ALA A 257 2.31 -4.56 -20.45
N LEU A 258 1.76 -3.84 -19.46
CA LEU A 258 0.57 -3.03 -19.64
C LEU A 258 0.78 -1.91 -20.68
N TYR A 259 1.92 -1.20 -20.59
CA TYR A 259 2.30 -0.20 -21.57
C TYR A 259 2.38 -0.77 -22.98
N GLN A 260 3.04 -1.92 -23.16
CA GLN A 260 3.15 -2.57 -24.46
C GLN A 260 1.77 -2.91 -25.03
N ARG A 261 0.91 -3.56 -24.24
CA ARG A 261 -0.46 -3.93 -24.67
C ARG A 261 -1.30 -2.71 -25.05
N LEU A 262 -1.24 -1.64 -24.26
CA LEU A 262 -1.91 -0.37 -24.55
C LEU A 262 -1.36 0.32 -25.80
N SER A 263 -0.04 0.31 -25.97
CA SER A 263 0.64 0.97 -27.09
C SER A 263 0.41 0.26 -28.43
N THR A 264 0.31 -1.08 -28.42
CA THR A 264 0.08 -1.91 -29.62
C THR A 264 -1.42 -2.01 -29.97
N GLY A 265 -2.32 -1.51 -29.12
CA GLY A 265 -3.77 -1.61 -29.37
C GLY A 265 -4.31 -3.04 -29.24
N ASN A 266 -3.56 -3.97 -28.63
CA ASN A 266 -3.93 -5.38 -28.45
C ASN A 266 -5.01 -5.60 -27.36
N ILE A 267 -5.79 -4.57 -27.02
CA ILE A 267 -6.92 -4.67 -26.11
C ILE A 267 -8.18 -4.84 -26.97
N HIS A 268 -8.66 -6.08 -27.09
CA HIS A 268 -9.92 -6.37 -27.78
C HIS A 268 -11.05 -5.53 -27.17
N GLU A 269 -11.99 -5.05 -27.99
CA GLU A 269 -13.07 -4.15 -27.55
C GLU A 269 -13.94 -4.75 -26.43
N SER A 270 -14.00 -6.09 -26.33
CA SER A 270 -14.60 -6.84 -25.21
C SER A 270 -13.94 -6.58 -23.85
N GLN A 271 -12.67 -6.13 -23.85
CA GLN A 271 -11.88 -5.72 -22.70
C GLN A 271 -11.98 -4.20 -22.43
N LYS A 272 -12.89 -3.46 -23.08
CA LYS A 272 -13.10 -2.03 -22.77
C LYS A 272 -14.15 -1.86 -21.66
N GLN A 273 -15.07 -2.82 -21.54
CA GLN A 273 -16.05 -2.85 -20.47
C GLN A 273 -15.38 -3.37 -19.20
N THR A 274 -15.36 -2.55 -18.15
CA THR A 274 -14.84 -2.97 -16.86
C THR A 274 -15.88 -3.92 -16.26
N ASP A 275 -15.58 -5.22 -16.23
CA ASP A 275 -16.46 -6.20 -15.62
C ASP A 275 -16.50 -5.93 -14.11
N VAL A 276 -17.68 -6.03 -13.48
CA VAL A 276 -17.87 -5.80 -12.03
C VAL A 276 -16.92 -6.68 -11.21
N LYS A 277 -16.59 -7.86 -11.76
CA LYS A 277 -15.60 -8.81 -11.21
C LYS A 277 -14.18 -8.24 -11.17
N GLU A 278 -13.76 -7.44 -12.15
CA GLU A 278 -12.42 -6.81 -12.16
C GLU A 278 -12.29 -5.75 -11.07
N ILE A 279 -13.35 -5.00 -10.81
CA ILE A 279 -13.37 -4.00 -9.72
C ILE A 279 -13.39 -4.69 -8.36
N LEU A 280 -14.24 -5.71 -8.19
CA LEU A 280 -14.31 -6.48 -6.96
C LEU A 280 -12.99 -7.16 -6.61
N LEU A 281 -12.40 -7.90 -7.56
CA LEU A 281 -11.18 -8.66 -7.33
C LEU A 281 -9.92 -7.79 -7.32
N GLY A 282 -9.87 -6.76 -8.17
CA GLY A 282 -8.69 -5.93 -8.36
C GLY A 282 -8.61 -4.69 -7.46
N VAL A 283 -9.73 -4.21 -6.92
CA VAL A 283 -9.77 -2.99 -6.10
C VAL A 283 -10.31 -3.27 -4.69
N ILE A 284 -11.48 -3.87 -4.57
CA ILE A 284 -12.15 -4.03 -3.27
C ILE A 284 -11.41 -5.05 -2.38
N LEU A 285 -11.04 -6.21 -2.93
CA LEU A 285 -10.37 -7.26 -2.15
C LEU A 285 -8.97 -6.81 -1.64
N PRO A 286 -8.10 -6.20 -2.47
CA PRO A 286 -6.84 -5.65 -1.99
C PRO A 286 -7.03 -4.53 -0.97
N LEU A 287 -8.01 -3.64 -1.18
CA LEU A 287 -8.28 -2.54 -0.26
C LEU A 287 -8.70 -3.05 1.12
N ILE A 288 -9.61 -4.03 1.19
CA ILE A 288 -10.03 -4.66 2.46
C ILE A 288 -8.83 -5.30 3.15
N PHE A 289 -7.99 -6.00 2.41
CA PHE A 289 -6.79 -6.63 2.97
C PHE A 289 -5.80 -5.59 3.53
N ILE A 290 -5.54 -4.51 2.78
CA ILE A 290 -4.69 -3.41 3.22
C ILE A 290 -5.26 -2.74 4.48
N LEU A 291 -6.57 -2.46 4.50
CA LEU A 291 -7.25 -1.90 5.67
C LEU A 291 -7.19 -2.85 6.87
N GLY A 292 -7.28 -4.16 6.66
CA GLY A 292 -7.12 -5.19 7.69
C GLY A 292 -5.71 -5.18 8.31
N ILE A 293 -4.66 -5.11 7.47
CA ILE A 293 -3.28 -5.00 7.95
C ILE A 293 -3.07 -3.69 8.71
N LEU A 294 -3.54 -2.57 8.16
CA LEU A 294 -3.45 -1.27 8.81
C LEU A 294 -4.17 -1.29 10.15
N ALA A 295 -5.38 -1.83 10.23
CA ALA A 295 -6.11 -1.98 11.50
C ALA A 295 -5.33 -2.85 12.49
N GLY A 296 -4.72 -3.96 12.04
CA GLY A 296 -3.88 -4.82 12.89
C GLY A 296 -2.68 -4.12 13.51
N ILE A 297 -2.07 -3.14 12.82
CA ILE A 297 -0.95 -2.34 13.33
C ILE A 297 -1.46 -1.15 14.17
N MET A 298 -2.50 -0.47 13.70
CA MET A 298 -2.98 0.80 14.28
C MET A 298 -3.82 0.59 15.54
N VAL A 299 -4.58 -0.50 15.65
CA VAL A 299 -5.42 -0.79 16.84
C VAL A 299 -4.57 -1.02 18.11
N PRO A 300 -3.48 -1.81 18.10
CA PRO A 300 -2.58 -1.91 19.25
C PRO A 300 -1.86 -0.60 19.57
N ALA A 301 -1.46 0.16 18.54
CA ALA A 301 -0.80 1.46 18.72
C ALA A 301 -1.75 2.50 19.33
N LEU A 302 -3.00 2.58 18.87
CA LEU A 302 -4.07 3.37 19.48
C LEU A 302 -4.42 2.87 20.89
N GLY A 303 -4.38 1.56 21.12
CA GLY A 303 -4.56 0.98 22.45
C GLY A 303 -3.48 1.46 23.42
N LYS A 304 -2.20 1.41 23.00
CA LYS A 304 -1.07 1.94 23.77
C LYS A 304 -1.18 3.46 23.95
N ALA A 305 -1.43 4.22 22.88
CA ALA A 305 -1.57 5.67 22.93
C ALA A 305 -2.76 6.11 23.81
N ARG A 306 -3.89 5.39 23.77
CA ARG A 306 -5.04 5.62 24.65
C ARG A 306 -4.73 5.28 26.10
N ASN A 307 -3.98 4.21 26.35
CA ASN A 307 -3.55 3.85 27.70
C ASN A 307 -2.53 4.85 28.25
N VAL A 308 -1.66 5.40 27.41
CA VAL A 308 -0.74 6.49 27.73
C VAL A 308 -1.51 7.79 27.97
N ALA A 309 -2.42 8.19 27.08
CA ALA A 309 -3.24 9.38 27.24
C ALA A 309 -4.14 9.32 28.49
N ARG A 310 -4.65 8.13 28.84
CA ARG A 310 -5.43 7.90 30.08
C ARG A 310 -4.55 7.95 31.34
N ARG A 311 -3.24 7.67 31.21
CA ARG A 311 -2.25 7.87 32.29
C ARG A 311 -1.74 9.31 32.36
N VAL A 312 -1.74 10.04 31.24
CA VAL A 312 -1.32 11.44 31.13
C VAL A 312 -2.45 12.41 31.52
N SER A 313 -3.73 12.02 31.41
CA SER A 313 -4.85 12.85 31.87
C SER A 313 -4.95 12.98 33.41
N LEU A 314 -3.93 12.54 34.15
CA LEU A 314 -3.85 12.65 35.60
C LEU A 314 -2.64 13.41 36.13
N ASP A 315 -1.70 13.92 35.32
CA ASP A 315 -0.65 14.77 35.88
C ASP A 315 -0.02 15.77 34.90
N SER A 316 0.40 16.89 35.49
CA SER A 316 0.81 18.16 34.88
C SER A 316 1.95 18.09 33.82
N PRO A 317 2.13 19.15 32.99
CA PRO A 317 2.95 19.15 31.76
C PRO A 317 4.47 19.00 31.90
N THR A 318 5.01 18.82 33.10
CA THR A 318 6.45 18.94 33.36
C THR A 318 7.24 17.63 33.26
N GLN A 319 6.60 16.47 33.11
CA GLN A 319 7.29 15.16 33.01
C GLN A 319 7.47 14.64 31.56
N ILE A 320 7.00 15.39 30.56
CA ILE A 320 7.02 14.95 29.15
C ILE A 320 8.46 14.79 28.62
N ASP A 321 9.41 15.58 29.11
CA ASP A 321 10.82 15.49 28.70
C ASP A 321 11.58 14.31 29.34
N ALA A 322 11.11 13.80 30.49
CA ALA A 322 11.71 12.65 31.16
C ALA A 322 11.27 11.32 30.54
N ALA A 323 10.01 11.21 30.09
CA ALA A 323 9.48 9.97 29.53
C ALA A 323 10.02 9.62 28.13
N ILE A 324 10.51 10.62 27.37
CA ILE A 324 11.05 10.42 26.02
C ILE A 324 12.53 9.96 26.04
N SER A 325 13.23 10.09 27.18
CA SER A 325 14.67 9.77 27.29
C SER A 325 14.99 8.39 27.91
N VAL A 326 14.00 7.64 28.42
CA VAL A 326 14.23 6.34 29.11
C VAL A 326 13.71 5.16 28.28
N SER A 327 14.00 5.15 26.99
CA SER A 327 13.81 3.98 26.15
C SER A 327 15.11 3.72 25.42
N LEU A 328 15.98 2.91 26.04
CA LEU A 328 16.87 1.92 25.40
C LEU A 328 17.76 1.26 26.48
N ASP A 329 17.75 -0.08 26.50
CA ASP A 329 18.85 -0.96 26.94
C ASP A 329 19.02 -1.41 28.42
N ASN A 330 18.03 -2.04 29.06
CA ASN A 330 18.28 -3.23 29.94
C ASN A 330 16.98 -3.88 30.50
N PRO A 331 16.73 -5.20 30.34
CA PRO A 331 15.56 -5.86 30.93
C PRO A 331 15.59 -5.94 32.47
N THR A 332 16.76 -5.88 33.10
CA THR A 332 16.93 -5.88 34.57
C THR A 332 16.49 -4.56 35.21
N GLU A 333 16.67 -3.43 34.53
CA GLU A 333 16.33 -2.10 35.03
C GLU A 333 14.80 -1.87 35.01
N ILE A 334 14.11 -2.47 34.02
CA ILE A 334 12.65 -2.46 33.92
C ILE A 334 12.01 -3.15 35.14
N MET A 335 12.55 -4.30 35.58
CA MET A 335 12.03 -4.99 36.77
C MET A 335 12.24 -4.17 38.05
N GLU A 336 13.36 -3.45 38.19
CA GLU A 336 13.61 -2.63 39.37
C GLU A 336 12.59 -1.47 39.48
N VAL A 337 12.32 -0.80 38.36
CA VAL A 337 11.31 0.27 38.30
C VAL A 337 9.90 -0.28 38.54
N ASP A 338 9.56 -1.44 37.98
CA ASP A 338 8.26 -2.07 38.20
C ASP A 338 8.08 -2.54 39.67
N VAL A 339 9.14 -3.00 40.33
CA VAL A 339 9.14 -3.36 41.75
C VAL A 339 8.96 -2.14 42.63
N LYS A 340 9.68 -1.03 42.37
CA LYS A 340 9.50 0.23 43.12
C LYS A 340 8.09 0.82 42.92
N ARG A 341 7.52 0.71 41.71
CA ARG A 341 6.11 1.07 41.44
C ARG A 341 5.13 0.18 42.19
N ALA A 342 5.39 -1.11 42.31
CA ALA A 342 4.54 -2.01 43.08
C ALA A 342 4.57 -1.66 44.58
N MET A 343 5.74 -1.31 45.12
CA MET A 343 5.90 -0.86 46.51
C MET A 343 5.16 0.46 46.77
N SER A 344 5.21 1.43 45.84
CA SER A 344 4.55 2.73 46.03
C SER A 344 3.03 2.64 46.14
N ASN A 345 2.38 1.61 45.57
CA ASN A 345 0.94 1.38 45.71
C ASN A 345 0.50 1.23 47.18
N GLU A 346 1.35 0.63 48.02
CA GLU A 346 1.08 0.52 49.47
C GLU A 346 1.04 1.92 50.11
N GLY A 347 1.99 2.79 49.77
CA GLY A 347 2.01 4.18 50.23
C GLY A 347 0.81 4.99 49.74
N GLN A 348 0.35 4.77 48.50
CA GLN A 348 -0.84 5.41 47.94
C GLN A 348 -2.13 5.00 48.67
N ALA A 349 -2.27 3.70 48.97
CA ALA A 349 -3.39 3.21 49.77
C ALA A 349 -3.38 3.86 51.16
N TRP A 350 -2.20 3.96 51.76
CA TRP A 350 -2.05 4.54 53.09
C TRP A 350 -2.43 6.02 53.14
N VAL A 351 -1.95 6.87 52.23
CA VAL A 351 -2.37 8.29 52.17
C VAL A 351 -3.87 8.46 51.90
N GLY A 352 -4.50 7.51 51.18
CA GLY A 352 -5.95 7.47 51.00
C GLY A 352 -6.72 7.25 52.31
N THR A 353 -6.21 6.42 53.21
CA THR A 353 -6.79 6.23 54.55
C THR A 353 -6.63 7.48 55.42
N ILE A 354 -5.47 8.14 55.37
CA ILE A 354 -5.21 9.41 56.07
C ILE A 354 -6.21 10.49 55.64
N ARG A 355 -6.41 10.65 54.32
CA ARG A 355 -7.40 11.58 53.78
C ARG A 355 -8.81 11.31 54.29
N THR A 356 -9.18 10.04 54.45
CA THR A 356 -10.49 9.66 54.96
C THR A 356 -10.63 10.04 56.43
N ALA A 357 -9.60 9.80 57.24
CA ALA A 357 -9.58 10.21 58.65
C ALA A 357 -9.62 11.74 58.83
N GLU A 358 -8.87 12.50 58.01
CA GLU A 358 -8.93 13.98 58.00
C GLU A 358 -10.32 14.52 57.67
N ARG A 359 -11.06 13.86 56.77
CA ARG A 359 -12.44 14.25 56.45
C ARG A 359 -13.42 13.97 57.59
N VAL A 360 -13.23 12.85 58.29
CA VAL A 360 -14.02 12.54 59.49
C VAL A 360 -13.72 13.57 60.59
N TYR A 361 -12.44 13.87 60.82
CA TYR A 361 -12.03 14.88 61.77
C TYR A 361 -12.60 16.28 61.44
N PHE A 362 -12.55 16.68 60.17
CA PHE A 362 -13.13 17.93 59.69
C PHE A 362 -14.65 18.00 59.91
N ALA A 363 -15.37 16.89 59.72
CA ALA A 363 -16.81 16.84 59.97
C ALA A 363 -17.17 17.08 61.45
N GLU A 364 -16.28 16.70 62.37
CA GLU A 364 -16.49 16.85 63.82
C GLU A 364 -16.01 18.21 64.35
N HIS A 365 -14.91 18.75 63.80
CA HIS A 365 -14.21 19.91 64.36
C HIS A 365 -14.22 21.15 63.45
N ASN A 366 -14.80 21.06 62.24
CA ASN A 366 -14.80 22.09 61.20
C ASN A 366 -13.39 22.61 60.84
N THR A 367 -12.37 21.79 61.04
CA THR A 367 -10.97 22.11 60.74
C THR A 367 -10.17 20.83 60.49
N TYR A 368 -9.07 20.92 59.73
CA TYR A 368 -8.13 19.80 59.53
C TYR A 368 -7.04 19.84 60.60
N THR A 369 -6.44 18.68 60.92
CA THR A 369 -5.39 18.60 61.94
C THR A 369 -4.01 18.40 61.35
N ALA A 370 -3.00 19.04 61.95
CA ALA A 370 -1.60 18.77 61.63
C ALA A 370 -0.98 17.73 62.57
N ASN A 371 -1.74 17.26 63.56
CA ASN A 371 -1.28 16.36 64.60
C ASN A 371 -1.74 14.93 64.32
N TRP A 372 -0.79 14.03 64.08
CA TRP A 372 -1.06 12.63 63.78
C TRP A 372 -1.88 11.92 64.86
N ALA A 373 -1.70 12.27 66.14
CA ALA A 373 -2.38 11.62 67.26
C ALA A 373 -3.92 11.77 67.21
N ASP A 374 -4.42 12.82 66.54
CA ASP A 374 -5.85 13.12 66.47
C ASP A 374 -6.60 12.18 65.49
N ILE A 375 -5.88 11.64 64.50
CA ILE A 375 -6.45 10.78 63.46
C ILE A 375 -5.89 9.34 63.47
N SER A 376 -4.78 9.10 64.16
CA SER A 376 -4.09 7.80 64.16
C SER A 376 -4.97 6.66 64.69
N GLY A 377 -5.92 6.95 65.57
CA GLY A 377 -6.86 5.96 66.12
C GLY A 377 -7.91 5.45 65.11
N MET A 378 -8.06 6.14 63.97
CA MET A 378 -9.02 5.77 62.91
C MET A 378 -8.37 4.92 61.80
N ILE A 379 -7.06 4.66 61.87
CA ILE A 379 -6.27 4.06 60.80
C ILE A 379 -5.59 2.79 61.34
N ASP A 380 -5.88 1.65 60.72
CA ASP A 380 -5.19 0.39 61.02
C ASP A 380 -3.95 0.24 60.14
N LEU A 381 -2.78 0.05 60.78
CA LEU A 381 -1.47 -0.08 60.13
C LEU A 381 -0.98 -1.54 60.07
N THR A 382 -1.75 -2.50 60.58
CA THR A 382 -1.30 -3.87 60.87
C THR A 382 -0.91 -4.69 59.62
N GLY A 383 -1.10 -4.16 58.41
CA GLY A 383 -0.75 -4.82 57.14
C GLY A 383 0.38 -4.17 56.32
N ASN A 384 0.90 -3.01 56.72
CA ASN A 384 1.90 -2.29 55.91
C ASN A 384 3.32 -2.80 56.19
N LYS A 385 4.04 -3.13 55.12
CA LYS A 385 5.43 -3.62 55.17
C LYS A 385 6.43 -2.52 54.88
N TYR A 386 6.14 -1.65 53.91
CA TYR A 386 7.10 -0.67 53.38
C TYR A 386 6.87 0.74 53.93
N PHE A 387 5.65 1.08 54.34
CA PHE A 387 5.32 2.40 54.90
C PHE A 387 4.84 2.27 56.35
N THR A 388 5.78 2.41 57.28
CA THR A 388 5.58 2.10 58.71
C THR A 388 5.83 3.29 59.66
N THR A 389 6.48 4.35 59.19
CA THR A 389 6.79 5.55 59.98
C THR A 389 5.61 6.52 60.01
N ALA A 390 5.42 7.29 61.08
CA ALA A 390 4.33 8.29 61.14
C ALA A 390 4.36 9.30 59.96
N PRO A 391 3.20 9.70 59.43
CA PRO A 391 3.12 10.64 58.31
C PRO A 391 3.46 12.06 58.76
N THR A 392 3.94 12.86 57.81
CA THR A 392 4.05 14.31 58.00
C THR A 392 2.77 14.96 57.51
N LEU A 393 2.02 15.57 58.43
CA LEU A 393 0.79 16.29 58.14
C LEU A 393 1.04 17.79 58.14
N THR A 394 0.41 18.50 57.21
CA THR A 394 0.36 19.95 57.19
C THR A 394 -1.07 20.36 56.92
N ALA A 395 -1.69 21.06 57.87
CA ALA A 395 -3.10 21.42 57.80
C ALA A 395 -3.31 22.91 58.09
N THR A 396 -4.32 23.46 57.42
CA THR A 396 -4.91 24.79 57.65
C THR A 396 -6.41 24.59 57.87
N ALA A 397 -7.15 25.64 58.25
CA ALA A 397 -8.60 25.56 58.49
C ALA A 397 -9.40 24.96 57.32
N THR A 398 -8.92 25.06 56.08
CA THR A 398 -9.64 24.60 54.88
C THR A 398 -8.83 23.69 53.97
N THR A 399 -7.57 23.38 54.29
CA THR A 399 -6.69 22.55 53.44
C THR A 399 -5.83 21.61 54.26
N PHE A 400 -5.51 20.43 53.72
CA PHE A 400 -4.55 19.52 54.34
C PHE A 400 -3.68 18.84 53.29
N THR A 401 -2.46 18.50 53.69
CA THR A 401 -1.52 17.72 52.91
C THR A 401 -0.89 16.68 53.80
N ALA A 402 -0.88 15.42 53.35
CA ALA A 402 -0.24 14.32 54.06
C ALA A 402 0.88 13.72 53.22
N THR A 403 2.05 13.52 53.82
CA THR A 403 3.21 12.89 53.18
C THR A 403 3.66 11.68 53.97
N VAL A 404 3.85 10.57 53.26
CA VAL A 404 4.35 9.31 53.79
C VAL A 404 5.67 8.95 53.13
N LYS A 405 6.60 8.38 53.90
CA LYS A 405 7.91 7.96 53.40
C LYS A 405 8.04 6.45 53.52
N GLY A 406 8.60 5.83 52.48
CA GLY A 406 8.95 4.42 52.48
C GLY A 406 10.11 4.14 53.42
N SER A 407 10.20 2.90 53.87
CA SER A 407 11.21 2.39 54.78
C SER A 407 11.74 1.04 54.27
N GLY A 408 12.97 0.68 54.62
CA GLY A 408 13.62 -0.54 54.13
C GLY A 408 13.84 -0.52 52.62
N ASP A 409 13.30 -1.51 51.90
CA ASP A 409 13.46 -1.65 50.44
C ASP A 409 12.76 -0.53 49.62
N ALA A 410 11.87 0.24 50.26
CA ALA A 410 11.19 1.39 49.68
C ALA A 410 11.81 2.74 50.10
N ASP A 411 13.02 2.72 50.67
CA ASP A 411 13.72 3.96 51.04
C ASP A 411 13.95 4.86 49.82
N GLY A 412 13.74 6.16 50.00
CA GLY A 412 13.73 7.14 48.91
C GLY A 412 12.40 7.32 48.18
N ILE A 413 11.39 6.45 48.39
CA ILE A 413 10.04 6.65 47.84
C ILE A 413 9.21 7.51 48.82
N SER A 414 8.64 8.61 48.36
CA SER A 414 7.66 9.38 49.12
C SER A 414 6.35 9.53 48.38
N VAL A 415 5.24 9.37 49.09
CA VAL A 415 3.90 9.54 48.54
C VAL A 415 3.21 10.67 49.28
N LYS A 416 2.65 11.61 48.53
CA LYS A 416 1.98 12.79 49.04
C LYS A 416 0.54 12.82 48.53
N ILE A 417 -0.40 13.18 49.38
CA ILE A 417 -1.80 13.44 49.00
C ILE A 417 -2.23 14.83 49.44
N ASP A 418 -3.02 15.47 48.61
CA ASP A 418 -3.70 16.73 48.93
C ASP A 418 -5.21 16.49 49.21
N GLN A 419 -5.89 17.49 49.74
CA GLN A 419 -7.32 17.44 50.08
C GLN A 419 -8.23 16.99 48.92
N ASP A 420 -7.86 17.36 47.70
CA ASP A 420 -8.60 17.08 46.46
C ASP A 420 -8.42 15.63 46.01
N GLY A 421 -7.44 14.91 46.58
CA GLY A 421 -7.15 13.51 46.28
C GLY A 421 -6.09 13.31 45.22
N THR A 422 -5.41 14.38 44.80
CA THR A 422 -4.22 14.30 43.95
C THR A 422 -3.10 13.61 44.71
N ILE A 423 -2.56 12.53 44.16
CA ILE A 423 -1.47 11.76 44.74
C ILE A 423 -0.22 11.99 43.92
N ILE A 424 0.87 12.39 44.58
CA ILE A 424 2.19 12.59 43.97
C ILE A 424 3.13 11.53 44.56
N VAL A 425 3.84 10.81 43.70
CA VAL A 425 4.84 9.82 44.08
C VAL A 425 6.21 10.27 43.60
N ASP A 426 7.13 10.48 44.54
CA ASP A 426 8.52 10.85 44.26
C ASP A 426 9.45 9.65 44.53
N GLY A 427 10.55 9.55 43.78
CA GLY A 427 11.59 8.51 43.97
C GLY A 427 11.43 7.23 43.14
N LEU A 428 10.69 7.28 42.03
CA LEU A 428 10.48 6.17 41.08
C LEU A 428 11.38 6.21 39.86
#